data_AF-A0A2W5D5T6-F1
#
_entry.id   AF-A0A2W5D5T6-F1
#
_cell.length_a   1.000
_cell.length_b   1.000
_cell.length_c   1.000
_cell.angle_alpha   90.00
_cell.angle_beta   90.00
_cell.angle_gamma   90.00
#
_symmetry.space_group_name_H-M   'P 1'
#
loop_
_entity.id
_entity.type
_entity.pdbx_description
1 polymer ?
#
loop_
_entity_poly.entity_id
_entity_poly.type
_entity_poly.pdbx_seq_one_letter_code
_entity_poly.pdbx_strand_id
1 'polypeptide(L)'
;MLLAMRVRLALAPDEPDVLKAYLDDGLTLITVHGQAPWKVHERSLSLLLETASDALLPVVWRMSCLDQCYRPLGQLGPLVDSDLRAARLRTLSWRLARFSLHPTDSESQ
;
A
#
# COMPACT_ATOMS: atom_id res chain seq x y z
N MET A 1 -4.07 -12.40 6.67
CA MET A 1 -5.10 -11.41 7.08
C MET A 1 -4.63 -10.52 8.22
N LEU A 2 -3.94 -11.05 9.24
CA LEU A 2 -3.42 -10.27 10.38
C LEU A 2 -2.46 -9.14 9.97
N LEU A 3 -1.56 -9.38 9.01
CA LEU A 3 -0.60 -8.35 8.54
C LEU A 3 -1.28 -7.13 7.91
N ALA A 4 -2.31 -7.32 7.09
CA ALA A 4 -3.06 -6.22 6.49
C ALA A 4 -3.71 -5.31 7.55
N MET A 5 -4.23 -5.92 8.63
CA MET A 5 -4.79 -5.17 9.76
C MET A 5 -3.71 -4.42 10.53
N ARG A 6 -2.55 -5.04 10.77
CA ARG A 6 -1.40 -4.37 11.38
C ARG A 6 -0.97 -3.15 10.56
N VAL A 7 -0.96 -3.29 9.24
CA VAL A 7 -0.67 -2.17 8.34
C VAL A 7 -1.72 -1.06 8.46
N ARG A 8 -2.99 -1.42 8.30
CA ARG A 8 -4.10 -0.45 8.26
C ARG A 8 -4.25 0.35 9.55
N LEU A 9 -3.95 -0.26 10.69
CA LEU A 9 -4.13 0.32 12.02
C LEU A 9 -2.81 0.80 12.64
N ALA A 10 -1.70 0.75 11.90
CA ALA A 10 -0.36 1.07 12.42
C ALA A 10 -0.04 0.33 13.73
N LEU A 11 -0.32 -0.97 13.81
CA LEU A 11 -0.04 -1.78 15.01
C LEU A 11 1.46 -2.07 15.08
N ALA A 12 2.16 -1.33 15.95
CA ALA A 12 3.61 -1.23 16.06
C ALA A 12 4.24 -0.44 14.88
N PRO A 13 4.02 0.88 14.80
CA PRO A 13 4.51 1.69 13.69
C PRO A 13 6.04 1.83 13.67
N ASP A 14 6.69 1.57 14.81
CA ASP A 14 8.15 1.60 14.97
C ASP A 14 8.83 0.32 14.45
N GLU A 15 8.05 -0.67 14.00
CA GLU A 15 8.55 -1.90 13.37
C GLU A 15 8.48 -1.76 11.84
N PRO A 16 9.57 -1.31 11.16
CA PRO A 16 9.57 -1.15 9.70
C PRO A 16 9.33 -2.48 8.96
N ASP A 17 9.58 -3.60 9.62
CA ASP A 17 9.44 -4.94 9.07
C ASP A 17 8.00 -5.32 8.77
N VAL A 18 7.00 -4.69 9.38
CA VAL A 18 5.58 -5.03 9.18
C VAL A 18 5.15 -4.81 7.72
N LEU A 19 5.59 -3.70 7.10
CA LEU A 19 5.27 -3.40 5.71
C LEU A 19 5.97 -4.37 4.77
N LYS A 20 7.24 -4.69 5.06
CA LYS A 20 8.01 -5.67 4.29
C LYS A 20 7.36 -7.05 4.38
N ALA A 21 7.07 -7.52 5.58
CA ALA A 21 6.41 -8.79 5.83
C ALA A 21 5.06 -8.88 5.13
N TYR A 22 4.26 -7.80 5.14
CA TYR A 22 3.00 -7.74 4.42
C TYR A 22 3.17 -7.92 2.90
N LEU A 23 4.15 -7.25 2.30
CA LEU A 23 4.41 -7.36 0.86
C LEU A 23 4.99 -8.72 0.47
N ASP A 24 5.86 -9.28 1.31
CA ASP A 24 6.47 -10.59 1.09
C ASP A 24 5.44 -11.73 1.28
N ASP A 25 4.48 -11.59 2.20
CA ASP A 25 3.30 -12.45 2.31
C ASP A 25 2.46 -12.39 1.02
N GLY A 26 2.29 -11.19 0.45
CA GLY A 26 1.66 -11.02 -0.86
C GLY A 26 2.36 -11.80 -1.98
N LEU A 27 3.69 -11.75 -2.03
CA LEU A 27 4.47 -12.55 -3.00
C LEU A 27 4.26 -14.05 -2.78
N THR A 28 4.23 -14.50 -1.53
CA THR A 28 3.97 -15.90 -1.16
C THR A 28 2.59 -16.36 -1.63
N LEU A 29 1.56 -15.50 -1.50
CA LEU A 29 0.22 -15.80 -2.02
C LEU A 29 0.22 -16.02 -3.54
N ILE A 30 1.08 -15.33 -4.28
CA ILE A 30 1.20 -15.49 -5.74
C ILE A 30 1.96 -16.76 -6.08
N THR A 31 3.17 -16.92 -5.53
CA THR A 31 4.11 -17.97 -5.95
C THR A 31 3.76 -19.34 -5.40
N VAL A 32 3.25 -19.41 -4.17
CA VAL A 32 2.93 -20.67 -3.48
C VAL A 32 1.45 -21.01 -3.59
N HIS A 33 0.58 -20.01 -3.46
CA HIS A 33 -0.87 -20.23 -3.39
C HIS A 33 -1.62 -19.90 -4.70
N GLY A 34 -0.91 -19.58 -5.77
CA GLY A 34 -1.47 -19.38 -7.11
C GLY A 34 -2.47 -18.24 -7.21
N GLN A 35 -2.43 -17.26 -6.29
CA GLN A 35 -3.31 -16.10 -6.37
C GLN A 35 -2.97 -15.24 -7.59
N ALA A 36 -4.00 -14.65 -8.20
CA ALA A 36 -3.81 -13.77 -9.35
C ALA A 36 -2.91 -12.57 -9.00
N PRO A 37 -1.75 -12.40 -9.66
CA PRO A 37 -0.77 -11.36 -9.32
C PRO A 37 -1.37 -9.96 -9.29
N TRP A 38 -2.18 -9.64 -10.31
CA TRP A 38 -2.86 -8.35 -10.42
C TRP A 38 -3.68 -8.04 -9.15
N LYS A 39 -4.49 -8.99 -8.71
CA LYS A 39 -5.39 -8.83 -7.56
C LYS A 39 -4.61 -8.60 -6.26
N VAL A 40 -3.49 -9.29 -6.09
CA VAL A 40 -2.64 -9.16 -4.90
C VAL A 40 -1.95 -7.80 -4.86
N HIS A 41 -1.31 -7.39 -5.97
CA HIS A 41 -0.62 -6.10 -6.03
C HIS A 41 -1.60 -4.92 -5.98
N GLU A 42 -2.76 -5.01 -6.62
CA GLU A 42 -3.81 -4.00 -6.56
C GLU A 42 -4.30 -3.79 -5.12
N ARG A 43 -4.56 -4.88 -4.40
CA ARG A 43 -4.98 -4.82 -2.99
C ARG A 43 -3.88 -4.22 -2.11
N SER A 44 -2.64 -4.62 -2.34
CA SER A 44 -1.49 -4.11 -1.59
C SER A 44 -1.33 -2.60 -1.79
N LEU A 45 -1.36 -2.13 -3.04
CA LEU A 45 -1.29 -0.71 -3.34
C LEU A 45 -2.47 0.07 -2.77
N SER A 46 -3.69 -0.48 -2.87
CA SER A 46 -4.89 0.16 -2.32
C SER A 46 -4.79 0.32 -0.80
N LEU A 47 -4.36 -0.73 -0.09
CA LEU A 47 -4.18 -0.70 1.36
C LEU A 47 -3.14 0.34 1.79
N LEU A 48 -1.99 0.37 1.12
CA LEU A 48 -0.92 1.33 1.43
C LEU A 48 -1.38 2.77 1.19
N LEU A 49 -2.08 3.04 0.08
CA LEU A 49 -2.64 4.36 -0.20
C LEU A 49 -3.71 4.78 0.81
N GLU A 50 -4.62 3.86 1.17
CA GLU A 50 -5.65 4.13 2.18
C GLU A 50 -5.03 4.42 3.56
N THR A 51 -3.98 3.68 3.92
CA THR A 51 -3.27 3.86 5.19
C THR A 51 -2.47 5.17 5.19
N ALA A 52 -1.76 5.48 4.10
CA ALA A 52 -1.00 6.72 3.96
C ALA A 52 -1.91 7.96 4.01
N SER A 53 -3.15 7.85 3.50
CA SER A 53 -4.14 8.93 3.52
C SER A 53 -4.91 9.05 4.83
N ASP A 54 -4.70 8.16 5.80
CA ASP A 54 -5.41 8.19 7.08
C ASP A 54 -4.76 9.18 8.05
N ALA A 55 -5.33 10.38 8.14
CA ALA A 55 -4.82 11.46 8.99
C ALA A 55 -4.80 11.14 10.50
N LEU A 56 -5.46 10.05 10.94
CA LEU A 56 -5.41 9.60 12.34
C LEU A 56 -4.16 8.77 12.65
N LEU A 57 -3.37 8.39 11.64
CA LEU A 57 -2.16 7.61 11.82
C LEU A 57 -0.91 8.51 11.89
N PRO A 58 0.13 8.10 12.62
CA PRO A 58 1.38 8.85 12.73
C PRO A 58 1.96 9.22 11.36
N VAL A 59 2.45 10.46 11.21
CA VAL A 59 3.03 10.94 9.93
C VAL A 59 4.13 10.03 9.40
N VAL A 60 5.01 9.53 10.28
CA VAL A 60 6.11 8.63 9.91
C VAL A 60 5.57 7.31 9.33
N TRP A 61 4.50 6.77 9.91
CA TRP A 61 3.86 5.55 9.40
C TRP A 61 3.21 5.78 8.03
N ARG A 62 2.52 6.91 7.86
CA ARG A 62 1.94 7.31 6.58
C ARG A 62 2.99 7.45 5.49
N MET A 63 4.11 8.11 5.80
CA MET A 63 5.25 8.23 4.88
C MET A 63 5.85 6.86 4.54
N SER A 64 6.02 5.98 5.53
CA SER A 64 6.53 4.63 5.32
C SER A 64 5.61 3.82 4.37
N CYS A 65 4.29 3.95 4.51
CA CYS A 65 3.33 3.32 3.60
C CYS A 65 3.45 3.89 2.17
N LEU A 66 3.63 5.21 2.05
CA LEU A 66 3.83 5.88 0.76
C LEU A 66 5.11 5.40 0.08
N ASP A 67 6.21 5.31 0.83
CA ASP A 67 7.50 4.81 0.37
C ASP A 67 7.44 3.37 -0.11
N GLN A 68 6.49 2.56 0.37
CA GLN A 68 6.32 1.18 -0.09
C GLN A 68 5.41 1.06 -1.33
N CYS A 69 4.70 2.12 -1.74
CA CYS A 69 3.75 2.08 -2.86
C CYS A 69 4.44 1.79 -4.21
N TYR A 70 5.72 2.14 -4.40
CA TYR A 70 6.43 1.88 -5.66
C TYR A 70 6.52 0.37 -5.95
N ARG A 71 6.61 -0.49 -4.93
CA ARG A 71 6.73 -1.94 -5.11
C ARG A 71 5.52 -2.52 -5.84
N PRO A 72 4.29 -2.47 -5.29
CA PRO A 72 3.11 -3.00 -6.00
C PRO A 72 2.79 -2.19 -7.27
N LEU A 73 3.07 -0.89 -7.31
CA LEU A 73 2.87 -0.10 -8.53
C LEU A 73 3.74 -0.59 -9.69
N GLY A 74 5.03 -0.83 -9.43
CA GLY A 74 5.97 -1.37 -10.41
C GLY A 74 5.60 -2.77 -10.90
N GLN A 75 5.01 -3.60 -10.03
CA GLN A 75 4.53 -4.93 -10.41
C GLN A 75 3.23 -4.91 -11.24
N LEU A 76 2.38 -3.88 -11.07
CA LEU A 76 1.13 -3.79 -11.83
C LEU A 76 1.35 -3.42 -13.30
N GLY A 77 2.39 -2.64 -13.62
CA GLY A 77 2.68 -2.19 -14.99
C GLY A 77 2.78 -3.34 -16.01
N PRO A 78 3.66 -4.33 -15.78
CA PRO A 78 3.78 -5.51 -16.66
C PRO A 78 2.54 -6.40 -16.74
N LEU A 79 1.59 -6.28 -15.80
CA LEU A 79 0.39 -7.12 -15.70
C LEU A 79 -0.84 -6.49 -16.41
N VAL A 80 -0.68 -5.34 -17.05
CA VAL A 80 -1.73 -4.70 -17.83
C VAL A 80 -1.91 -5.44 -19.16
N ASP A 81 -3.05 -6.09 -19.31
CA ASP A 81 -3.44 -6.88 -20.49
C ASP A 81 -4.74 -6.38 -21.15
N SER A 82 -5.36 -5.34 -20.57
CA SER A 82 -6.68 -4.87 -20.93
C SER A 82 -6.87 -3.40 -20.58
N ASP A 83 -7.77 -2.73 -21.29
CA ASP A 83 -8.11 -1.32 -21.04
C ASP A 83 -8.65 -1.09 -19.64
N LEU A 84 -9.39 -2.07 -19.10
CA LEU A 84 -9.90 -2.01 -17.73
C LEU A 84 -8.74 -1.96 -16.71
N ARG A 85 -7.73 -2.82 -16.87
CA ARG A 85 -6.54 -2.80 -16.01
C ARG A 85 -5.72 -1.54 -16.21
N ALA A 86 -5.57 -1.07 -17.45
CA ALA A 86 -4.89 0.18 -17.74
C ALA A 86 -5.60 1.39 -17.09
N ALA A 87 -6.94 1.45 -17.15
CA ALA A 87 -7.73 2.47 -16.47
C ALA A 87 -7.55 2.39 -14.96
N ARG A 88 -7.59 1.17 -14.39
CA ARG A 88 -7.44 0.96 -12.96
C ARG A 88 -6.07 1.36 -12.43
N LEU A 89 -5.00 0.97 -13.14
CA LEU A 89 -3.64 1.39 -12.81
C LEU A 89 -3.50 2.91 -12.85
N ARG A 90 -4.03 3.57 -13.90
CA ARG A 90 -4.06 5.04 -13.98
C ARG A 90 -4.75 5.67 -12.77
N THR A 91 -5.91 5.15 -12.34
CA THR A 91 -6.60 5.65 -11.14
C THR A 91 -5.72 5.57 -9.89
N LEU A 92 -5.04 4.44 -9.67
CA LEU A 92 -4.17 4.25 -8.52
C LEU A 92 -2.93 5.17 -8.59
N SER A 93 -2.31 5.30 -9.76
CA SER A 93 -1.20 6.23 -9.99
C SER A 93 -1.61 7.68 -9.75
N TRP A 94 -2.82 8.08 -10.17
CA TRP A 94 -3.36 9.41 -9.92
C TRP A 94 -3.61 9.68 -8.44
N ARG A 95 -4.11 8.69 -7.69
CA ARG A 95 -4.26 8.81 -6.23
C ARG A 95 -2.91 9.04 -5.56
N LEU A 96 -1.88 8.30 -5.97
CA LEU A 96 -0.52 8.47 -5.46
C LEU A 96 0.04 9.86 -5.81
N ALA A 97 -0.10 10.31 -7.06
CA ALA A 97 0.40 11.60 -7.51
C ALA A 97 -0.30 12.80 -6.85
N ARG A 98 -1.57 12.64 -6.46
CA ARG A 98 -2.37 13.66 -5.76
C ARG A 98 -2.20 13.60 -4.23
N PHE A 99 -1.39 12.67 -3.73
CA PHE A 99 -1.18 12.55 -2.30
C PHE A 99 -0.52 13.83 -1.77
N SER A 100 -1.13 14.40 -0.73
CA SER A 100 -0.59 15.53 0.00
C SER A 100 -0.51 15.18 1.46
N LEU A 101 0.68 15.32 2.04
CA LEU A 101 0.86 15.25 3.49
C LEU A 101 0.13 16.44 4.11
N HIS A 102 -1.01 16.16 4.72
CA HIS A 102 -1.64 17.12 5.63
C HIS A 102 -0.96 16.95 6.98
N PRO A 103 -0.28 17.99 7.51
CA PRO A 103 0.16 17.99 8.88
C PRO A 103 -1.08 18.31 9.73
N THR A 104 -1.80 17.28 10.14
CA THR A 104 -2.77 17.40 11.24
C THR A 104 -2.24 16.66 12.45
N ASP A 105 -0.99 16.94 12.81
CA ASP A 105 -0.45 16.60 14.11
C ASP A 105 -0.11 17.94 14.77
N SER A 106 -1.17 18.60 15.29
CA SER A 106 -0.95 19.55 16.37
C SER A 106 -0.28 18.77 17.48
N GLU A 107 0.96 19.13 17.79
CA GLU A 107 1.65 18.76 19.01
C GLU A 107 0.69 19.01 20.18
N SER A 108 0.03 17.96 20.65
CA SER A 108 -0.66 18.00 21.93
C SER A 108 0.40 17.63 22.97
N GLN A 109 1.25 18.62 23.27
CA GLN A 109 1.97 18.70 24.55
C GLN A 109 1.02 19.16 25.65
#